data_AF-A0A3A9C7I1-F1
#
_entry.id   AF-A0A3A9C7I1-F1
#
_cell.length_a   1.000
_cell.length_b   1.000
_cell.length_c   1.000
_cell.angle_alpha   90.00
_cell.angle_beta   90.00
_cell.angle_gamma   90.00
#
_symmetry.space_group_name_H-M   'P 1'
#
loop_
_entity.id
_entity.type
_entity.pdbx_description
1 polymer ?
#
loop_
_entity_poly.entity_id
_entity_poly.type
_entity_poly.pdbx_seq_one_letter_code
_entity_poly.pdbx_strand_id
1 'polypeptide(L)'
;MFLWHIVQAVVTGVGTFSVYVLSRKMNCHYALSVVFSFIILCGEQCAIIWSLGPQEGWGLMFVAVSYICVINYHNNASTKNLILLSICSILLAGIKESFLVIVPTEILFLAYLQICSEQNSSSKHSIFYFLKKS
;
A
#
# COMPACT_ATOMS: atom_id res chain seq x y z
N MET A 1 -7.96 -0.36 30.48
CA MET A 1 -9.13 -0.42 29.57
C MET A 1 -9.20 0.81 28.65
N PHE A 2 -9.25 2.04 29.19
CA PHE A 2 -9.31 3.27 28.38
C PHE A 2 -8.09 3.50 27.46
N LEU A 3 -6.86 3.27 27.95
CA LEU A 3 -5.63 3.43 27.18
C LEU A 3 -5.61 2.59 25.89
N TRP A 4 -6.26 1.42 25.93
CA TRP A 4 -6.28 0.50 24.80
C TRP A 4 -7.11 1.02 23.63
N HIS A 5 -8.26 1.64 23.94
CA HIS A 5 -9.10 2.27 22.94
C HIS A 5 -8.42 3.49 22.31
N ILE A 6 -7.60 4.23 23.07
CA ILE A 6 -6.78 5.31 22.51
C ILE A 6 -5.78 4.76 21.51
N VAL A 7 -5.03 3.72 21.88
CA VAL A 7 -4.04 3.11 20.98
C VAL A 7 -4.71 2.61 19.70
N GLN A 8 -5.85 1.93 19.83
CA GLN A 8 -6.61 1.43 18.68
C GLN A 8 -7.11 2.55 17.76
N ALA A 9 -7.60 3.66 18.33
CA ALA A 9 -8.02 4.82 17.55
C ALA A 9 -6.84 5.46 16.80
N VAL A 10 -5.69 5.59 17.46
CA VAL A 10 -4.46 6.12 16.83
C VAL A 10 -3.99 5.20 15.71
N VAL A 11 -3.91 3.89 15.94
CA VAL A 11 -3.46 2.92 14.93
C VAL A 11 -4.40 2.92 13.72
N THR A 12 -5.71 2.96 13.96
CA THR A 12 -6.72 3.01 12.87
C THR A 12 -6.62 4.33 12.09
N GLY A 13 -6.45 5.45 12.78
CA GLY A 13 -6.24 6.76 12.16
C GLY A 13 -4.97 6.80 11.30
N VAL A 14 -3.85 6.28 11.82
CA VAL A 14 -2.59 6.18 11.10
C VAL A 14 -2.71 5.22 9.91
N GLY A 15 -3.36 4.07 10.07
CA GLY A 15 -3.60 3.12 8.98
C GLY A 15 -4.43 3.74 7.86
N THR A 16 -5.50 4.45 8.21
CA THR A 16 -6.34 5.19 7.26
C THR A 16 -5.56 6.27 6.52
N PHE A 17 -4.72 7.01 7.25
CA PHE A 17 -3.84 8.01 6.64
C PHE A 17 -2.81 7.37 5.71
N SER A 18 -2.22 6.23 6.07
CA SER A 18 -1.31 5.48 5.20
C SER A 18 -2.00 5.02 3.92
N VAL A 19 -3.26 4.57 3.99
CA VAL A 19 -4.07 4.23 2.79
C VAL A 19 -4.29 5.45 1.90
N TYR A 20 -4.60 6.61 2.50
CA TYR A 20 -4.70 7.85 1.75
C TYR A 20 -3.37 8.16 1.04
N VAL A 21 -2.23 8.09 1.74
CA VAL A 21 -0.90 8.30 1.13
C VAL A 21 -0.62 7.30 0.02
N LEU A 22 -0.95 6.02 0.21
CA LEU A 22 -0.80 4.98 -0.80
C LEU A 22 -1.57 5.32 -2.08
N SER A 23 -2.86 5.67 -1.95
CA SER A 23 -3.69 6.03 -3.11
C SER A 23 -3.14 7.27 -3.84
N ARG A 24 -2.59 8.24 -3.12
CA ARG A 24 -1.93 9.41 -3.72
C ARG A 24 -0.66 9.04 -4.46
N LYS A 25 0.10 8.05 -3.99
CA LYS A 25 1.28 7.52 -4.70
C LYS A 25 0.94 6.74 -5.96
N MET A 26 -0.26 6.16 -6.02
CA MET A 26 -0.78 5.53 -7.23
C MET A 26 -1.37 6.55 -8.22
N ASN A 27 -1.18 7.85 -8.00
CA ASN A 27 -1.70 8.95 -8.83
C ASN A 27 -3.25 9.03 -8.87
N CYS A 28 -3.96 8.51 -7.85
CA CYS A 28 -5.40 8.68 -7.77
C CYS A 28 -5.79 10.15 -7.49
N HIS A 29 -6.95 10.57 -8.00
CA HIS A 29 -7.50 11.90 -7.76
C HIS A 29 -7.77 12.13 -6.26
N TYR A 30 -7.57 13.37 -5.76
CA TYR A 30 -7.63 13.69 -4.33
C TYR A 30 -8.96 13.28 -3.69
N ALA A 31 -10.08 13.62 -4.33
CA ALA A 31 -11.40 13.27 -3.81
C ALA A 31 -11.60 11.75 -3.72
N LEU A 32 -11.10 10.98 -4.70
CA LEU A 32 -11.18 9.52 -4.70
C LEU A 32 -10.28 8.93 -3.61
N SER A 33 -9.10 9.49 -3.39
CA SER A 33 -8.20 9.09 -2.30
C SER A 33 -8.84 9.25 -0.93
N VAL A 34 -9.53 10.37 -0.70
CA VAL A 34 -10.27 10.62 0.55
C VAL A 34 -11.41 9.61 0.71
N VAL A 35 -12.24 9.46 -0.32
CA VAL A 35 -13.37 8.49 -0.29
C VAL A 35 -12.87 7.07 -0.06
N PHE A 36 -11.81 6.65 -0.74
CA PHE A 36 -11.21 5.32 -0.57
C PHE A 36 -10.71 5.06 0.85
N SER A 37 -10.05 6.06 1.46
CA SER A 37 -9.59 5.96 2.85
C SER A 37 -10.75 5.82 3.84
N PHE A 38 -11.88 6.50 3.61
CA PHE A 38 -13.09 6.36 4.44
C PHE A 38 -13.84 5.05 4.18
N ILE A 39 -13.91 4.56 2.94
CA ILE A 39 -14.58 3.30 2.61
C ILE A 39 -13.94 2.11 3.34
N ILE A 40 -12.62 2.14 3.50
CA ILE A 40 -11.90 1.12 4.28
C ILE A 40 -12.35 1.10 5.75
N LEU A 41 -12.85 2.23 6.27
CA LEU A 41 -13.49 2.33 7.58
C LEU A 41 -15.00 2.05 7.56
N CYS A 42 -15.62 1.73 6.43
CA CYS A 42 -17.09 1.56 6.34
C CYS A 42 -17.54 0.15 5.95
N GLY A 43 -16.68 -0.87 6.02
CA GLY A 43 -17.04 -2.27 5.73
C GLY A 43 -17.34 -3.13 6.95
N GLU A 44 -17.70 -4.41 6.72
CA GLU A 44 -17.77 -5.43 7.79
C GLU A 44 -16.45 -5.53 8.55
N GLN A 45 -15.33 -5.32 7.86
CA GLN A 45 -13.99 -5.21 8.43
C GLN A 45 -13.88 -4.08 9.47
N CYS A 46 -14.70 -3.03 9.40
CA CYS A 46 -14.73 -1.98 10.41
C CYS A 46 -15.49 -2.41 11.68
N ALA A 47 -16.62 -3.11 11.55
CA ALA A 47 -17.28 -3.72 12.70
C ALA A 47 -16.31 -4.71 13.41
N ILE A 48 -15.51 -5.42 12.62
CA ILE A 48 -14.40 -6.26 13.10
C ILE A 48 -13.28 -5.40 13.72
N ILE A 49 -12.89 -4.26 13.15
CA ILE A 49 -11.89 -3.36 13.78
C ILE A 49 -12.39 -2.85 15.14
N TRP A 50 -13.68 -2.58 15.33
CA TRP A 50 -14.23 -2.10 16.60
C TRP A 50 -14.58 -3.23 17.60
N SER A 51 -14.92 -4.44 17.14
CA SER A 51 -15.30 -5.58 18.00
C SER A 51 -14.22 -6.66 18.17
N LEU A 52 -13.35 -6.87 17.18
CA LEU A 52 -12.33 -7.93 17.11
C LEU A 52 -10.92 -7.34 17.24
N GLY A 53 -10.61 -6.77 18.41
CA GLY A 53 -9.24 -6.48 18.85
C GLY A 53 -8.44 -5.47 17.98
N PRO A 54 -7.25 -5.07 18.44
CA PRO A 54 -6.42 -4.05 17.75
C PRO A 54 -5.75 -4.57 16.46
N GLN A 55 -5.80 -5.88 16.24
CA GLN A 55 -4.90 -6.62 15.37
C GLN A 55 -5.13 -6.30 13.89
N GLU A 56 -6.39 -6.10 13.52
CA GLU A 56 -6.78 -5.68 12.17
C GLU A 56 -6.32 -4.25 11.85
N GLY A 57 -6.33 -3.34 12.84
CA GLY A 57 -5.82 -1.98 12.68
C GLY A 57 -4.31 -1.97 12.41
N TRP A 58 -3.55 -2.79 13.14
CA TRP A 58 -2.12 -2.98 12.88
C TRP A 58 -1.88 -3.61 11.51
N GLY A 59 -2.67 -4.62 11.15
CA GLY A 59 -2.65 -5.25 9.83
C GLY A 59 -2.79 -4.21 8.73
N LEU A 60 -3.90 -3.46 8.71
CA LEU A 60 -4.18 -2.41 7.72
C LEU A 60 -3.02 -1.41 7.58
N MET A 61 -2.47 -0.95 8.70
CA MET A 61 -1.35 -0.03 8.71
C MET A 61 -0.12 -0.65 8.03
N PHE A 62 0.28 -1.87 8.42
CA PHE A 62 1.44 -2.52 7.84
C PHE A 62 1.24 -2.87 6.37
N VAL A 63 0.04 -3.27 5.95
CA VAL A 63 -0.29 -3.48 4.52
C VAL A 63 -0.09 -2.18 3.75
N ALA A 64 -0.69 -1.08 4.19
CA ALA A 64 -0.57 0.19 3.47
C ALA A 64 0.89 0.65 3.37
N VAL A 65 1.65 0.52 4.46
CA VAL A 65 3.08 0.87 4.50
C VAL A 65 3.91 -0.04 3.60
N SER A 66 3.64 -1.34 3.55
CA SER A 66 4.39 -2.28 2.72
C SER A 66 4.21 -1.96 1.24
N TYR A 67 2.99 -1.71 0.77
CA TYR A 67 2.73 -1.26 -0.60
C TYR A 67 3.36 0.12 -0.92
N ILE A 68 3.38 1.06 0.03
CA ILE A 68 4.11 2.32 -0.14
C ILE A 68 5.61 2.07 -0.35
N CYS A 69 6.19 1.13 0.40
CA CYS A 69 7.58 0.74 0.26
C CYS A 69 7.85 0.09 -1.11
N VAL A 70 6.96 -0.76 -1.60
CA VAL A 70 7.05 -1.36 -2.95
C VAL A 70 7.10 -0.27 -4.03
N ILE A 71 6.18 0.70 -3.99
CA ILE A 71 6.16 1.81 -4.97
C ILE A 71 7.44 2.65 -4.87
N ASN A 72 7.88 2.96 -3.65
CA ASN A 72 9.12 3.72 -3.45
C ASN A 72 10.36 2.96 -3.91
N TYR A 73 10.39 1.64 -3.71
CA TYR A 73 11.47 0.78 -4.18
C TYR A 73 11.49 0.74 -5.71
N HIS A 74 10.33 0.63 -6.36
CA HIS A 74 10.24 0.70 -7.82
C HIS A 74 10.78 2.02 -8.37
N ASN A 75 10.47 3.16 -7.74
CA ASN A 75 10.89 4.47 -8.24
C ASN A 75 12.37 4.79 -8.01
N ASN A 76 12.95 4.40 -6.86
CA ASN A 76 14.28 4.87 -6.43
C ASN A 76 15.27 3.74 -6.07
N ALA A 77 14.90 2.47 -6.25
CA ALA A 77 15.71 1.27 -5.95
C ALA A 77 16.42 1.30 -4.58
N SER A 78 15.81 1.91 -3.57
CA SER A 78 16.47 2.13 -2.27
C SER A 78 16.47 0.87 -1.41
N THR A 79 17.65 0.45 -0.96
CA THR A 79 17.82 -0.67 0.00
C THR A 79 17.09 -0.44 1.31
N LYS A 80 16.91 0.81 1.75
CA LYS A 80 16.12 1.16 2.94
C LYS A 80 14.66 0.72 2.80
N ASN A 81 14.06 0.91 1.62
CA ASN A 81 12.67 0.52 1.37
C ASN A 81 12.53 -1.02 1.32
N LEU A 82 13.56 -1.73 0.85
CA LEU A 82 13.57 -3.19 0.83
C LEU A 82 13.66 -3.77 2.25
N ILE A 83 14.51 -3.20 3.11
CA ILE A 83 14.59 -3.58 4.53
C ILE A 83 13.27 -3.26 5.24
N LEU A 84 12.69 -2.09 5.00
CA LEU A 84 11.41 -1.73 5.62
C LEU A 84 10.27 -2.64 5.15
N LEU A 85 10.26 -2.99 3.86
CA LEU A 85 9.32 -3.95 3.29
C LEU A 85 9.46 -5.32 3.97
N SER A 86 10.67 -5.87 4.07
CA SER A 86 10.89 -7.18 4.69
C SER A 86 10.48 -7.21 6.17
N ILE A 87 10.76 -6.14 6.92
CA ILE A 87 10.28 -5.99 8.31
C ILE A 87 8.74 -5.97 8.35
N CYS A 88 8.09 -5.20 7.47
CA CYS A 88 6.64 -5.15 7.42
C CYS A 88 6.03 -6.51 7.07
N SER A 89 6.59 -7.24 6.10
CA SER A 89 6.11 -8.57 5.72
C SER A 89 6.26 -9.60 6.85
N ILE A 90 7.36 -9.56 7.62
CA ILE A 90 7.55 -10.42 8.81
C ILE A 90 6.53 -10.07 9.90
N LEU A 91 6.31 -8.78 10.16
CA LEU A 91 5.33 -8.33 11.16
C LEU A 91 3.91 -8.74 10.74
N LEU A 92 3.54 -8.58 9.47
CA LEU A 92 2.26 -9.01 8.92
C LEU A 92 2.03 -10.51 9.08
N ALA A 93 3.04 -11.33 8.76
CA ALA A 93 3.00 -12.77 8.96
C ALA A 93 2.81 -13.16 10.44
N GLY A 94 3.43 -12.40 11.36
CA GLY A 94 3.28 -12.60 12.80
C GLY A 94 1.95 -12.12 13.38
N ILE A 95 1.24 -11.22 12.69
CA ILE A 95 -0.07 -10.74 13.10
C ILE A 95 -1.12 -11.82 12.81
N LYS A 96 -1.32 -12.24 11.57
CA LYS A 96 -2.37 -13.21 11.25
C LYS A 96 -1.96 -13.99 10.01
N GLU A 97 -2.20 -15.30 10.01
CA GLU A 97 -1.84 -16.16 8.89
C GLU A 97 -2.46 -15.70 7.55
N SER A 98 -3.65 -15.10 7.59
CA SER A 98 -4.30 -14.53 6.40
C SER A 98 -3.47 -13.44 5.70
N PHE A 99 -2.58 -12.76 6.42
CA PHE A 99 -1.69 -11.75 5.84
C PHE A 99 -0.49 -12.35 5.10
N LEU A 100 -0.22 -13.66 5.18
CA LEU A 100 0.80 -14.32 4.36
C LEU A 100 0.50 -14.20 2.86
N VAL A 101 -0.78 -14.06 2.49
CA VAL A 101 -1.20 -13.82 1.10
C VAL A 101 -0.65 -12.49 0.55
N ILE A 102 -0.27 -11.54 1.41
CA ILE A 102 0.26 -10.25 0.98
C ILE A 102 1.64 -10.40 0.34
N VAL A 103 2.48 -11.30 0.83
CA VAL A 103 3.84 -11.51 0.30
C VAL A 103 3.85 -11.83 -1.20
N PRO A 104 3.10 -12.83 -1.71
CA PRO A 104 3.04 -13.07 -3.15
C PRO A 104 2.35 -11.92 -3.91
N THR A 105 1.39 -11.24 -3.28
CA THR A 105 0.69 -10.10 -3.91
C THR A 105 1.63 -8.91 -4.11
N GLU A 106 2.53 -8.63 -3.17
CA GLU A 106 3.55 -7.58 -3.28
C GLU A 106 4.54 -7.86 -4.42
N ILE A 107 4.97 -9.12 -4.58
CA ILE A 107 5.85 -9.54 -5.67
C ILE A 107 5.14 -9.36 -7.02
N LEU A 108 3.90 -9.83 -7.13
CA LEU A 108 3.09 -9.66 -8.34
C LEU A 108 2.86 -8.17 -8.66
N PHE A 109 2.63 -7.35 -7.64
CA PHE A 109 2.44 -5.92 -7.81
C PHE A 109 3.72 -5.22 -8.29
N LEU A 110 4.89 -5.60 -7.74
CA LEU A 110 6.17 -5.09 -8.23
C LEU A 110 6.43 -5.50 -9.68
N ALA A 111 6.16 -6.74 -10.05
CA ALA A 111 6.28 -7.22 -11.42
C ALA A 111 5.34 -6.46 -12.37
N TYR A 112 4.10 -6.21 -11.94
CA TYR A 112 3.15 -5.39 -12.69
C TYR A 112 3.68 -3.97 -12.92
N LEU A 113 4.22 -3.30 -11.89
CA LEU A 113 4.81 -1.97 -12.03
C LEU A 113 5.98 -1.95 -13.02
N GLN A 114 6.85 -2.97 -12.98
CA GLN A 114 7.94 -3.13 -13.93
C GLN A 114 7.44 -3.23 -15.38
N ILE A 115 6.48 -4.11 -15.64
CA ILE A 115 5.88 -4.29 -16.97
C ILE A 115 5.26 -2.97 -17.49
N CYS A 116 4.52 -2.26 -16.64
CA CYS A 116 3.93 -0.96 -17.01
C CYS A 116 4.99 0.11 -17.31
N SER A 117 6.12 0.10 -16.61
CA SER A 117 7.22 1.03 -16.84
C SER A 117 7.96 0.78 -18.16
N GLU A 118 8.13 -0.50 -18.53
CA GLU A 118 8.76 -0.92 -19.79
C GLU A 118 7.89 -0.58 -21.00
N GLN A 119 6.59 -0.84 -20.92
CA GLN A 119 5.65 -0.50 -22.00
C GLN A 119 5.60 1.01 -22.28
N ASN A 120 5.60 1.83 -21.23
CA ASN A 120 5.64 3.29 -21.37
C ASN A 120 6.94 3.77 -22.04
N SER A 121 8.07 3.14 -21.73
CA SER A 121 9.37 3.49 -22.34
C SER A 121 9.42 3.10 -23.82
N SER A 122 8.90 1.92 -24.17
CA SER A 122 8.80 1.46 -25.57
C SER A 122 7.87 2.36 -26.41
N SER A 123 6.71 2.74 -25.87
CA SER A 123 5.77 3.65 -26.53
C SER A 123 6.40 5.02 -26.82
N LYS A 124 7.06 5.64 -25.83
CA LYS A 124 7.77 6.92 -26.03
C LYS A 124 8.86 6.83 -27.09
N HIS A 125 9.58 5.71 -27.14
CA HIS A 125 10.63 5.50 -28.14
C HIS A 125 10.05 5.43 -29.56
N SER A 126 8.90 4.76 -29.74
CA SER A 126 8.20 4.66 -31.03
C SER A 126 7.69 6.02 -31.53
N ILE A 127 7.12 6.85 -30.65
CA ILE A 127 6.64 8.20 -30.97
C ILE A 127 7.83 9.12 -31.34
N PHE A 128 8.93 9.04 -30.59
CA PHE A 128 10.13 9.82 -30.89
C PHE A 128 10.73 9.48 -32.26
N TYR A 129 10.76 8.19 -32.63
CA TYR A 129 11.17 7.78 -33.98
C TYR A 129 10.23 8.30 -35.07
N PHE A 130 8.92 8.33 -34.80
CA PHE A 130 7.93 8.84 -35.75
C PHE A 130 8.07 10.35 -35.97
N LEU A 131 8.28 11.11 -34.89
CA LEU A 131 8.45 12.57 -34.94
C LEU A 131 9.78 13.00 -35.56
N LYS A 132 10.85 12.21 -35.42
CA LYS A 132 12.16 12.51 -36.03
C LYS A 132 12.20 12.23 -37.55
N LYS A 133 11.21 11.51 -38.08
CA LYS A 133 11.13 11.13 -39.50
C LYS A 133 10.23 12.06 -40.32
N SER A 134 9.49 12.98 -39.68
CA SER A 134 8.74 14.07 -40.30
C SER A 134 9.56 15.34 -40.38
#